data_AF-A0A703WNG4-F1
#
_entry.id   AF-A0A703WNG4-F1
#
_cell.length_a   1.000
_cell.length_b   1.000
_cell.length_c   1.000
_cell.angle_alpha   90.00
_cell.angle_beta   90.00
_cell.angle_gamma   90.00
#
_symmetry.space_group_name_H-M   'P 1'
#
loop_
_entity.id
_entity.type
_entity.pdbx_description
1 polymer ?
#
loop_
_entity_poly.entity_id
_entity_poly.type
_entity_poly.pdbx_seq_one_letter_code
_entity_poly.pdbx_strand_id
1 'polypeptide(L)'
;GDESARPFGPTGSDPLQGTRSDMNWQDVSGKSAAAVAHWQRISQFRARHPAIGAGQQTTLTLKHGYGFVRQYGDDTVMVVWAGRR
;
A
#
# COMPACT_ATOMS: atom_id res chain seq x y z
N GLY A 1 -6.85 4.93 7.48
CA GLY A 1 -7.76 4.01 8.22
C GLY A 1 -7.39 2.58 7.89
N ASP A 2 -7.17 2.30 6.62
CA ASP A 2 -6.72 0.99 6.14
C ASP A 2 -5.37 0.58 6.73
N GLU A 3 -4.47 1.55 6.97
CA GLU A 3 -3.15 1.28 7.54
C GLU A 3 -3.22 0.72 8.97
N SER A 4 -4.26 1.07 9.70
CA SER A 4 -4.57 0.56 11.04
C SER A 4 -5.67 -0.51 11.04
N ALA A 5 -6.06 -1.00 9.87
CA ALA A 5 -7.18 -1.93 9.67
C ALA A 5 -8.46 -1.46 10.37
N ARG A 6 -8.81 -0.18 10.22
CA ARG A 6 -10.02 0.43 10.81
C ARG A 6 -11.25 -0.43 10.47
N PRO A 7 -12.02 -0.91 11.48
CA PRO A 7 -13.20 -1.72 11.23
C PRO A 7 -14.26 -0.99 10.42
N PHE A 8 -15.01 -1.76 9.64
CA PHE A 8 -16.22 -1.28 8.98
C PHE A 8 -17.25 -0.84 10.03
N GLY A 9 -17.82 0.34 9.84
CA GLY A 9 -18.78 0.93 10.76
C GLY A 9 -20.23 0.53 10.47
N PRO A 10 -21.17 1.09 11.25
CA PRO A 10 -22.60 0.93 11.00
C PRO A 10 -23.01 1.45 9.62
N THR A 11 -23.99 0.80 9.02
CA THR A 11 -24.70 1.25 7.81
C THR A 11 -26.12 1.71 8.16
N GLY A 12 -26.75 2.47 7.26
CA GLY A 12 -28.12 2.94 7.43
C GLY A 12 -28.82 3.04 6.08
N SER A 13 -29.51 4.16 5.82
CA SER A 13 -30.07 4.46 4.49
C SER A 13 -28.99 4.62 3.40
N ASP A 14 -27.77 5.02 3.78
CA ASP A 14 -26.58 4.91 2.93
C ASP A 14 -25.86 3.56 3.22
N PRO A 15 -25.85 2.61 2.27
CA PRO A 15 -25.20 1.31 2.44
C PRO A 15 -23.67 1.39 2.48
N LEU A 16 -23.06 2.49 2.00
CA LEU A 16 -21.61 2.67 1.98
C LEU A 16 -21.08 3.42 3.20
N GLN A 17 -21.97 3.93 4.07
CA GLN A 17 -21.60 4.73 5.23
C GLN A 17 -20.57 4.03 6.14
N GLY A 18 -20.64 2.71 6.26
CA GLY A 18 -19.70 1.94 7.08
C GLY A 18 -18.23 2.02 6.64
N THR A 19 -17.95 2.41 5.39
CA THR A 19 -16.56 2.67 4.92
C THR A 19 -15.98 3.97 5.49
N ARG A 20 -16.81 4.83 6.08
CA ARG A 20 -16.48 6.17 6.61
C ARG A 20 -16.57 6.21 8.14
N SER A 21 -16.30 5.08 8.80
CA SER A 21 -16.34 4.94 10.26
C SER A 21 -15.32 5.83 10.98
N ASP A 22 -15.56 6.06 12.28
CA ASP A 22 -14.63 6.78 13.14
C ASP A 22 -13.26 6.09 13.18
N MET A 23 -12.19 6.89 13.27
CA MET A 23 -10.83 6.37 13.31
C MET A 23 -10.55 5.63 14.60
N ASN A 24 -9.84 4.50 14.49
CA ASN A 24 -9.43 3.65 15.61
C ASN A 24 -8.09 4.10 16.23
N TRP A 25 -8.03 5.35 16.71
CA TRP A 25 -6.79 5.97 17.18
C TRP A 25 -6.04 5.16 18.23
N GLN A 26 -6.74 4.54 19.16
CA GLN A 26 -6.18 3.67 20.20
C GLN A 26 -5.43 2.45 19.63
N ASP A 27 -5.80 1.98 18.43
CA ASP A 27 -5.17 0.83 17.81
C ASP A 27 -3.89 1.19 17.03
N VAL A 28 -3.73 2.46 16.62
CA VAL A 28 -2.60 2.94 15.81
C VAL A 28 -1.27 2.70 16.51
N SER A 29 -1.20 2.99 17.81
CA SER A 29 -0.05 2.68 18.68
C SER A 29 -0.21 1.38 19.45
N GLY A 30 -1.34 0.69 19.29
CA GLY A 30 -1.68 -0.56 19.96
C GLY A 30 -1.60 -1.74 19.00
N LYS A 31 -2.69 -2.50 18.90
CA LYS A 31 -2.73 -3.76 18.14
C LYS A 31 -2.40 -3.62 16.64
N SER A 32 -2.59 -2.44 16.06
CA SER A 32 -2.33 -2.19 14.64
C SER A 32 -0.95 -1.57 14.37
N ALA A 33 -0.13 -1.33 15.40
CA ALA A 33 1.17 -0.64 15.26
C ALA A 33 2.10 -1.32 14.23
N ALA A 34 2.11 -2.65 14.17
CA ALA A 34 2.92 -3.39 13.20
C ALA A 34 2.45 -3.16 11.74
N ALA A 35 1.14 -3.13 11.50
CA ALA A 35 0.57 -2.84 10.18
C ALA A 35 0.86 -1.39 9.77
N VAL A 36 0.68 -0.44 10.70
CA VAL A 36 0.99 0.98 10.46
C VAL A 36 2.48 1.15 10.12
N ALA A 37 3.38 0.52 10.89
CA ALA A 37 4.82 0.55 10.62
C ALA A 37 5.19 -0.05 9.24
N HIS A 38 4.50 -1.11 8.83
CA HIS A 38 4.68 -1.70 7.50
C HIS A 38 4.33 -0.70 6.38
N TRP A 39 3.16 -0.07 6.47
CA TRP A 39 2.72 0.92 5.47
C TRP A 39 3.59 2.19 5.48
N GLN A 40 4.06 2.61 6.65
CA GLN A 40 5.04 3.69 6.77
C GLN A 40 6.36 3.34 6.05
N ARG A 41 6.85 2.11 6.19
CA ARG A 41 8.07 1.66 5.47
C ARG A 41 7.88 1.72 3.95
N ILE A 42 6.73 1.27 3.44
CA ILE A 42 6.40 1.35 2.01
C ILE A 42 6.34 2.83 1.55
N SER A 43 5.71 3.68 2.35
CA SER A 43 5.56 5.11 2.04
C SER A 43 6.90 5.83 2.03
N GLN A 44 7.78 5.53 2.98
CA GLN A 44 9.14 6.06 3.04
C GLN A 44 9.98 5.57 1.85
N PHE A 45 9.86 4.30 1.46
CA PHE A 45 10.50 3.78 0.24
C PHE A 45 10.03 4.57 -0.98
N ARG A 46 8.72 4.71 -1.17
CA ARG A 46 8.17 5.51 -2.28
C ARG A 46 8.65 6.95 -2.27
N ALA A 47 8.74 7.59 -1.10
CA ALA A 47 9.21 8.97 -0.99
C ALA A 47 10.69 9.13 -1.38
N ARG A 48 11.52 8.11 -1.12
CA ARG A 48 12.96 8.12 -1.44
C ARG A 48 13.28 7.74 -2.89
N HIS A 49 12.32 7.17 -3.61
CA HIS A 49 12.49 6.69 -4.99
C HIS A 49 11.56 7.42 -5.96
N PRO A 50 11.98 8.59 -6.51
CA PRO A 50 11.22 9.33 -7.53
C PRO A 50 10.78 8.48 -8.72
N ALA A 51 11.51 7.42 -9.07
CA ALA A 51 11.15 6.51 -10.16
C ALA A 51 9.75 5.91 -10.00
N ILE A 52 9.27 5.70 -8.77
CA ILE A 52 7.92 5.16 -8.52
C ILE A 52 6.82 6.16 -8.91
N GLY A 53 7.08 7.47 -8.77
CA GLY A 53 6.13 8.53 -9.12
C GLY A 53 6.25 8.95 -10.59
N ALA A 54 7.47 9.31 -11.01
CA ALA A 54 7.74 9.95 -12.29
C ALA A 54 8.40 9.03 -13.32
N GLY A 55 8.88 7.86 -12.92
CA GLY A 55 9.65 6.98 -13.79
C GLY A 55 8.80 6.25 -14.82
N GLN A 56 9.41 5.93 -15.95
CA GLN A 56 8.79 5.10 -16.99
C GLN A 56 8.65 3.66 -16.50
N GLN A 57 7.50 3.03 -16.76
CA GLN A 57 7.25 1.64 -16.39
C GLN A 57 7.57 0.69 -17.54
N THR A 58 8.29 -0.39 -17.23
CA THR A 58 8.49 -1.54 -18.10
C THR A 58 7.98 -2.80 -17.40
N THR A 59 6.88 -3.37 -17.88
CA THR A 59 6.33 -4.62 -17.36
C THR A 59 7.20 -5.80 -17.77
N LEU A 60 7.43 -6.75 -16.85
CA LEU A 60 8.23 -7.95 -17.09
C LEU A 60 7.34 -9.12 -17.50
N THR A 61 7.79 -9.86 -18.52
CA THR A 61 7.17 -11.14 -18.88
C THR A 61 7.66 -12.23 -17.94
N LEU A 62 6.78 -12.70 -17.04
CA LEU A 62 7.08 -13.75 -16.07
C LEU A 62 6.21 -14.99 -16.35
N LYS A 63 6.77 -16.19 -16.14
CA LYS A 63 5.99 -17.45 -16.25
C LYS A 63 4.87 -17.52 -15.20
N HIS A 64 5.14 -16.99 -14.00
CA HIS A 64 4.18 -16.88 -12.89
C HIS A 64 4.42 -15.58 -12.13
N GLY A 65 3.34 -15.01 -11.57
CA GLY A 65 3.40 -13.76 -10.83
C GLY A 65 3.31 -12.52 -11.71
N TYR A 66 3.68 -11.38 -11.14
CA TYR A 66 3.67 -10.08 -11.80
C TYR A 66 4.90 -9.29 -11.39
N GLY A 67 5.53 -8.59 -12.33
CA GLY A 67 6.67 -7.74 -12.02
C GLY A 67 6.84 -6.63 -13.04
N PHE A 68 7.46 -5.54 -12.60
CA PHE A 68 7.75 -4.38 -13.43
C PHE A 68 8.96 -3.62 -12.90
N VAL A 69 9.58 -2.86 -13.78
CA VAL A 69 10.64 -1.90 -13.46
C VAL A 69 10.09 -0.49 -13.64
N ARG A 70 10.48 0.42 -12.75
CA ARG A 70 10.32 1.87 -12.89
C ARG A 70 11.69 2.52 -12.92
N GLN A 71 11.95 3.37 -13.92
CA GLN A 71 13.24 4.06 -14.05
C GLN A 71 13.04 5.57 -14.26
N TYR A 72 13.81 6.38 -13.53
CA TYR A 72 13.86 7.83 -13.68
C TYR A 72 15.28 8.35 -13.45
N GLY A 73 15.98 8.73 -14.52
CA GLY A 73 17.41 9.04 -14.46
C GLY A 73 18.20 7.85 -13.91
N ASP A 74 18.98 8.10 -12.86
CA ASP A 74 19.78 7.07 -12.19
C ASP A 74 19.01 6.27 -11.13
N ASP A 75 17.77 6.67 -10.79
CA ASP A 75 16.93 5.91 -9.85
C ASP A 75 16.17 4.81 -10.58
N THR A 76 16.33 3.56 -10.13
CA THR A 76 15.68 2.38 -10.71
C THR A 76 15.10 1.50 -9.62
N VAL A 77 13.82 1.19 -9.73
CA VAL A 77 13.09 0.31 -8.80
C VAL A 77 12.48 -0.85 -9.57
N MET A 78 12.73 -2.07 -9.10
CA MET A 78 12.05 -3.28 -9.59
C MET A 78 11.09 -3.79 -8.52
N VAL A 79 9.85 -4.07 -8.92
CA VAL A 79 8.82 -4.64 -8.05
C VAL A 79 8.43 -6.01 -8.61
N VAL A 80 8.39 -7.02 -7.73
CA VAL A 80 8.01 -8.38 -8.10
C VAL A 80 7.05 -8.95 -7.07
N TRP A 81 5.97 -9.55 -7.56
CA TRP A 81 5.06 -10.39 -6.82
C TRP A 81 5.13 -11.80 -7.42
N ALA A 82 5.64 -12.76 -6.66
CA ALA A 82 5.91 -14.11 -7.15
C ALA A 82 4.67 -15.02 -7.28
N GLY A 83 3.47 -14.52 -6.98
CA GLY A 83 2.27 -15.34 -6.84
C GLY A 83 2.02 -15.79 -5.41
N ARG A 84 0.79 -16.24 -5.12
CA ARG A 84 0.52 -17.09 -3.95
C ARG A 84 0.92 -18.52 -4.32
N ARG A 85 1.62 -19.20 -3.41
CA ARG A 85 1.75 -20.65 -3.47
C ARG A 85 0.41 -21.31 -3.19
#